data_AF-J6HZ39-F1
#
_entry.id   AF-J6HZ39-F1
#
_cell.length_a   1.000
_cell.length_b   1.000
_cell.length_c   1.000
_cell.angle_alpha   90.00
_cell.angle_beta   90.00
_cell.angle_gamma   90.00
#
_symmetry.space_group_name_H-M   'P 1'
#
loop_
_entity.id
_entity.type
_entity.pdbx_description
1 polymer ?
#
loop_
_entity_poly.entity_id
_entity_poly.type
_entity_poly.pdbx_seq_one_letter_code
_entity_poly.pdbx_strand_id
1 'polypeptide(L)'
;MSMTFTINASHPQASALMELLKTFSFVFFKGTKTKTKKTVTREKSALVEPTFEEESPEDYEFIMALSKETNRNVALRLAKEKNILL
;
A
#
# COMPACT_ATOMS: atom_id res chain seq x y z
N MET A 1 -0.16 27.32 24.07
CA MET A 1 -1.12 26.61 24.92
C MET A 1 -1.18 25.17 24.45
N SER A 2 -1.04 24.20 25.35
CA SER A 2 -1.14 22.77 25.02
C SER A 2 -2.54 22.27 25.36
N MET A 3 -3.22 21.64 24.39
CA MET A 3 -4.54 21.04 24.58
C MET A 3 -4.44 19.53 24.47
N THR A 4 -5.07 18.79 25.38
CA THR A 4 -5.10 17.32 25.37
C THR A 4 -6.50 16.83 25.09
N PHE A 5 -6.65 15.98 24.06
CA PHE A 5 -7.90 15.32 23.71
C PHE A 5 -7.73 13.80 23.84
N THR A 6 -8.74 13.13 24.39
CA THR A 6 -8.74 11.68 24.60
C THR A 6 -9.67 11.04 23.57
N ILE A 7 -9.14 10.09 22.80
CA ILE A 7 -9.91 9.34 21.80
C ILE A 7 -10.02 7.90 22.28
N ASN A 8 -11.24 7.39 22.38
CA ASN A 8 -11.47 5.98 22.68
C ASN A 8 -11.30 5.15 21.41
N ALA A 9 -10.32 4.24 21.41
CA ALA A 9 -10.00 3.39 20.27
C ALA A 9 -11.06 2.30 19.98
N SER A 10 -12.02 2.05 20.87
CA SER A 10 -13.05 1.02 20.65
C SER A 10 -14.14 1.43 19.66
N HIS A 11 -14.19 2.72 19.29
CA HIS A 11 -15.18 3.21 18.34
C HIS A 11 -14.67 3.04 16.90
N PRO A 12 -15.44 2.48 15.95
CA PRO A 12 -14.98 2.27 14.57
C PRO A 12 -14.52 3.56 13.88
N GLN A 13 -15.17 4.69 14.18
CA GLN A 13 -14.79 6.02 13.67
C GLN A 13 -13.45 6.54 14.23
N ALA A 14 -12.99 6.02 15.38
CA ALA A 14 -11.73 6.44 15.98
C ALA A 14 -10.52 6.01 15.15
N SER A 15 -10.61 4.86 14.45
CA SER A 15 -9.53 4.38 13.58
C SER A 15 -9.31 5.30 12.38
N ALA A 16 -10.39 5.64 11.67
CA ALA A 16 -10.33 6.55 10.52
C ALA A 16 -9.84 7.95 10.92
N LEU A 17 -10.28 8.43 12.09
CA LEU A 17 -9.83 9.70 12.64
C LEU A 17 -8.33 9.64 13.01
N MET A 18 -7.84 8.53 13.58
CA MET A 18 -6.41 8.35 13.85
C MET A 18 -5.56 8.35 12.57
N GLU A 19 -6.04 7.77 11.48
CA GLU A 19 -5.36 7.80 10.19
C GLU A 19 -5.28 9.22 9.62
N LEU A 20 -6.38 9.96 9.67
CA LEU A 20 -6.39 11.38 9.27
C LEU A 20 -5.42 12.21 10.13
N LEU A 21 -5.43 11.99 11.45
CA LEU A 21 -4.55 12.72 12.38
C LEU A 21 -3.07 12.42 12.14
N LYS A 22 -2.71 11.22 11.67
CA LYS A 22 -1.32 10.86 11.30
C LYS A 22 -0.81 11.63 10.08
N THR A 23 -1.69 12.13 9.22
CA THR A 23 -1.32 12.91 8.03
C THR A 23 -0.82 14.31 8.40
N PHE A 24 -1.21 14.84 9.55
CA PHE A 24 -0.81 16.19 9.98
C PHE A 24 0.57 16.19 10.66
N SER A 25 1.49 17.01 10.14
CA SER A 25 2.88 17.12 10.61
C SER A 25 3.04 17.75 12.01
N PHE A 26 1.99 18.40 12.52
CA PHE A 26 1.99 19.07 13.82
C PHE A 26 1.31 18.27 14.93
N VAL A 27 0.76 17.09 14.61
CA VAL A 27 0.08 16.23 15.58
C VAL A 27 1.09 15.27 16.20
N PHE A 28 1.26 15.38 17.51
CA PHE A 28 2.16 14.52 18.28
C PHE A 28 1.37 13.58 19.19
N PHE A 29 1.49 12.28 18.94
CA PHE A 29 0.88 11.26 19.78
C PHE A 29 1.77 10.99 21.00
N LYS A 30 1.31 11.41 22.19
CA LYS A 30 1.99 11.09 23.45
C LYS A 30 1.66 9.65 23.84
N GLY A 31 2.44 8.70 23.35
CA GLY A 31 2.23 7.28 23.61
C GLY A 31 2.35 6.93 25.09
N THR A 32 1.27 6.44 25.70
CA THR A 32 1.39 5.53 26.83
C THR A 32 1.92 4.21 26.26
N LYS A 33 3.14 3.84 26.66
CA LYS A 33 3.68 2.52 26.32
C LYS A 33 2.85 1.46 27.05
N THR A 34 1.77 1.00 26.45
CA THR A 34 1.27 -0.35 26.73
C THR A 34 2.39 -1.31 26.34
N LYS A 35 2.97 -1.96 27.34
CA LYS A 35 3.96 -3.02 27.15
C LYS A 35 3.31 -4.18 26.40
N THR A 36 3.33 -4.16 25.08
CA THR A 36 3.36 -5.39 24.31
C THR A 36 4.82 -5.85 24.37
N LYS A 37 5.07 -6.96 25.06
CA LYS A 37 6.38 -7.58 25.18
C LYS A 37 6.97 -7.74 23.77
N LYS A 38 8.01 -6.97 23.44
CA LYS A 38 8.91 -7.32 22.34
C LYS A 38 9.72 -8.52 22.81
N THR A 39 9.17 -9.72 22.66
CA THR A 39 9.99 -10.88 22.35
C THR A 39 10.71 -10.55 21.05
N VAL A 40 12.04 -10.50 21.11
CA VAL A 40 12.90 -10.57 19.95
C VAL A 40 12.73 -11.98 19.38
N THR A 41 11.65 -12.20 18.66
CA THR A 41 11.56 -13.29 17.70
C THR A 41 11.77 -12.61 16.36
N ARG A 42 12.78 -13.05 15.63
CA ARG A 42 13.05 -12.67 14.25
C ARG A 42 11.93 -13.27 13.40
N GLU A 43 10.71 -12.76 13.56
CA GLU A 43 9.59 -13.09 12.70
C GLU A 43 9.91 -12.43 11.37
N LYS A 44 10.35 -13.27 10.42
CA LYS A 44 10.19 -12.98 9.00
C LYS A 44 8.80 -12.37 8.88
N SER A 45 8.71 -11.09 8.53
CA SER A 45 7.44 -10.48 8.18
C SER A 45 6.82 -11.41 7.17
N ALA A 46 5.82 -12.18 7.60
CA ALA A 46 5.05 -13.00 6.71
C ALA A 46 4.48 -12.00 5.73
N LEU A 47 5.02 -12.03 4.52
CA LEU A 47 4.52 -11.29 3.38
C LEU A 47 3.07 -11.76 3.30
N VAL A 48 2.14 -10.92 3.77
CA VAL A 48 0.72 -11.21 3.66
C VAL A 48 0.52 -11.44 2.17
N GLU A 49 0.30 -12.70 1.80
CA GLU A 49 0.09 -13.06 0.42
C GLU A 49 -1.09 -12.21 -0.05
N PRO A 50 -0.94 -11.46 -1.15
CA PRO A 50 -2.06 -10.71 -1.68
C PRO A 50 -3.18 -11.71 -1.87
N THR A 51 -4.34 -11.43 -1.29
CA THR A 51 -5.55 -12.20 -1.58
C THR A 51 -5.94 -11.85 -3.00
N PHE A 52 -5.41 -12.60 -3.95
CA PHE A 52 -5.83 -12.53 -5.34
C PHE A 52 -7.18 -13.24 -5.44
N GLU A 53 -8.16 -12.57 -6.04
CA GLU A 53 -9.37 -13.25 -6.51
C GLU A 53 -8.95 -14.27 -7.58
N GLU A 54 -9.65 -15.40 -7.67
CA GLU A 54 -9.42 -16.37 -8.74
C GLU A 54 -9.72 -15.70 -10.08
N GLU A 55 -8.66 -15.36 -10.83
CA GLU A 55 -8.75 -14.73 -12.14
C GLU A 55 -9.25 -15.77 -13.15
N SER A 56 -10.34 -15.47 -13.85
CA SER A 56 -10.89 -16.36 -14.88
C SER A 56 -9.89 -16.49 -16.04
N PRO A 57 -9.85 -17.61 -16.77
CA PRO A 57 -9.02 -17.72 -17.98
C PRO A 57 -9.26 -16.57 -18.98
N GLU A 58 -10.50 -16.10 -19.09
CA GLU A 58 -10.87 -14.96 -19.94
C GLU A 58 -10.27 -13.64 -19.45
N ASP A 59 -10.25 -13.41 -18.13
CA ASP A 59 -9.66 -12.21 -17.52
C ASP A 59 -8.15 -12.20 -17.76
N TYR A 60 -7.50 -13.35 -17.58
CA TYR A 60 -6.08 -13.52 -17.87
C TYR A 60 -5.75 -13.23 -19.34
N GLU A 61 -6.53 -13.80 -20.28
CA GLU A 61 -6.35 -13.55 -21.71
C GLU A 61 -6.54 -12.08 -22.08
N PHE A 62 -7.55 -11.43 -21.50
CA PHE A 62 -7.82 -10.01 -21.70
C PHE A 62 -6.67 -9.13 -21.19
N ILE A 63 -6.21 -9.36 -19.96
CA ILE A 63 -5.09 -8.63 -19.35
C ILE A 63 -3.80 -8.87 -20.14
N MET A 64 -3.58 -10.09 -20.60
CA MET A 64 -2.43 -10.46 -21.43
C MET A 64 -2.45 -9.74 -22.79
N ALA A 65 -3.60 -9.64 -23.44
CA ALA A 65 -3.76 -8.94 -24.70
C ALA A 65 -3.43 -7.44 -24.56
N LEU A 66 -4.01 -6.78 -23.54
CA LEU A 66 -3.73 -5.37 -23.25
C LEU A 66 -2.24 -5.12 -22.93
N SER A 67 -1.64 -6.03 -22.15
CA SER A 67 -0.22 -5.94 -21.80
C SER A 67 0.68 -6.06 -23.04
N LYS A 68 0.39 -7.00 -23.93
CA LYS A 68 1.15 -7.19 -25.18
C LYS A 68 1.07 -5.95 -26.09
N GLU A 69 -0.14 -5.41 -26.28
CA GLU A 69 -0.35 -4.23 -27.11
C GLU A 69 0.38 -3.01 -26.53
N THR A 70 0.21 -2.75 -25.24
CA THR A 70 0.82 -1.61 -24.55
C THR A 70 2.35 -1.72 -24.59
N ASN A 71 2.90 -2.89 -24.28
CA ASN A 71 4.35 -3.11 -24.29
C ASN A 71 4.94 -2.96 -25.69
N ARG A 72 4.25 -3.43 -26.74
CA ARG A 72 4.67 -3.23 -28.13
C ARG A 72 4.72 -1.75 -28.50
N ASN A 73 3.71 -0.98 -28.13
CA ASN A 73 3.65 0.45 -28.43
C ASN A 73 4.73 1.24 -27.68
N VAL A 74 4.96 0.90 -26.41
CA VAL A 74 6.04 1.48 -25.61
C VAL A 74 7.41 1.15 -26.22
N ALA A 75 7.63 -0.09 -26.62
CA ALA A 75 8.87 -0.50 -27.27
C ALA A 75 9.10 0.30 -28.57
N LEU A 76 8.11 0.38 -29.46
CA LEU A 76 8.21 1.15 -30.71
C LEU A 76 8.54 2.63 -30.46
N ARG A 77 7.90 3.25 -29.46
CA ARG A 77 8.19 4.64 -29.07
C ARG A 77 9.65 4.78 -28.61
N LEU A 78 10.11 3.92 -27.71
CA LEU A 78 11.48 3.95 -27.20
C LEU A 78 12.51 3.69 -28.30
N ALA A 79 12.23 2.76 -29.21
CA ALA A 79 13.10 2.48 -30.34
C ALA A 79 13.24 3.68 -31.28
N LYS A 80 12.14 4.39 -31.55
CA LYS A 80 12.18 5.65 -32.31
C LYS A 80 12.98 6.73 -31.57
N GLU A 81 12.78 6.91 -30.27
CA GLU A 81 13.52 7.89 -29.47
C GLU A 81 15.03 7.58 -29.38
N LYS A 82 15.39 6.29 -29.38
CA LYS A 82 16.77 5.83 -29.24
C LYS A 82 17.44 5.49 -30.57
N ASN A 83 16.74 5.65 -31.69
CA ASN A 83 17.17 5.21 -33.02
C ASN A 83 17.65 3.74 -33.02
N ILE A 84 16.90 2.88 -32.33
CA ILE A 84 17.15 1.44 -32.27
C ILE A 84 16.20 0.75 -33.26
N LEU A 85 16.70 -0.22 -34.02
CA LEU A 85 15.85 -1.12 -34.80
C LEU A 85 15.32 -2.22 -33.88
N LEU A 86 13.99 -2.39 -33.84
CA LEU A 86 13.29 -3.42 -33.08
C LEU A 86 12.93 -4.62 -33.95
#